data_AF-A0A0F7PRE8-F1
#
_entry.id   AF-A0A0F7PRE8-F1
#
_cell.length_a   1.000
_cell.length_b   1.000
_cell.length_c   1.000
_cell.angle_alpha   90.00
_cell.angle_beta   90.00
_cell.angle_gamma   90.00
#
_symmetry.space_group_name_H-M   'P 1'
#
loop_
_entity.id
_entity.type
_entity.pdbx_description
1 polymer ?
#
loop_
_entity_poly.entity_id
_entity_poly.type
_entity_poly.pdbx_seq_one_letter_code
_entity_poly.pdbx_strand_id
1 'polypeptide(L)' 'MIIVAYGTAIGQALENPKTSLDELKVLRDHAVAILEAQGDLQGALKKLESEISNRERRK' A
#
# COMPACT_ATOMS: atom_id res chain seq x y z
N MET A 1 -2.90 -9.20 10.32
CA MET A 1 -2.31 -8.49 9.16
C MET A 1 -1.01 -7.87 9.64
N ILE A 2 0.13 -8.43 9.26
CA ILE A 2 1.43 -7.82 9.60
C ILE A 2 1.52 -6.57 8.72
N ILE A 3 1.49 -5.38 9.35
CA ILE A 3 1.89 -4.15 8.67
C ILE A 3 3.39 -4.31 8.44
N VAL A 4 3.76 -4.92 7.32
CA VAL A 4 5.17 -4.95 6.92
C VAL A 4 5.53 -3.51 6.66
N ALA A 5 6.36 -2.94 7.51
CA ALA A 5 6.89 -1.61 7.34
C ALA A 5 7.90 -1.65 6.18
N TYR A 6 7.38 -1.74 4.95
CA TYR A 6 8.19 -1.78 3.73
C TYR A 6 9.07 -0.53 3.61
N GLY A 7 8.67 0.60 4.20
CA GLY A 7 9.54 1.77 4.35
C GLY A 7 10.84 1.47 5.10
N THR A 8 10.77 0.69 6.17
CA THR A 8 11.96 0.26 6.93
C THR A 8 12.80 -0.74 6.15
N ALA A 9 12.18 -1.68 5.45
CA ALA A 9 12.88 -2.66 4.61
C ALA A 9 13.60 -1.98 3.43
N ILE A 10 12.97 -1.01 2.78
CA ILE A 10 13.57 -0.19 1.72
C ILE A 10 14.73 0.63 2.30
N GLY A 11 14.54 1.28 3.45
CA GLY A 11 15.61 2.05 4.11
C GLY A 11 16.84 1.18 4.39
N GLN A 12 16.66 0.04 5.04
CA GLN A 12 17.75 -0.91 5.34
C GLN A 12 18.45 -1.43 4.08
N ALA A 13 17.67 -1.71 3.02
CA ALA A 13 18.22 -2.18 1.75
C ALA A 13 19.08 -1.10 1.07
N LEU A 14 18.68 0.17 1.15
CA LEU A 14 19.44 1.31 0.61
C LEU A 14 20.69 1.64 1.43
N GLU A 15 20.65 1.46 2.74
CA GLU A 15 21.79 1.68 3.63
C GLU A 15 22.84 0.57 3.54
N ASN A 16 22.46 -0.62 3.09
CA ASN A 16 23.36 -1.75 2.95
C ASN A 16 24.03 -1.77 1.56
N PRO A 17 25.36 -1.54 1.47
CA PRO A 17 26.08 -1.54 0.19
C PRO A 17 26.19 -2.92 -0.46
N LYS A 18 25.81 -3.99 0.25
CA LYS A 18 25.77 -5.36 -0.28
C LYS A 18 24.45 -5.68 -0.97
N THR A 19 23.42 -4.84 -0.80
CA THR A 19 22.14 -5.06 -1.47
C THR A 19 22.35 -4.94 -2.98
N SER A 20 21.99 -6.01 -3.68
CA SER A 20 22.09 -6.07 -5.13
C SER A 20 21.01 -5.22 -5.80
N LEU A 21 21.26 -4.83 -7.05
CA LEU A 21 20.27 -4.12 -7.85
C LEU A 21 18.97 -4.92 -8.03
N ASP A 22 19.05 -6.24 -8.11
CA ASP A 22 17.87 -7.07 -8.30
C ASP A 22 17.03 -7.18 -7.02
N GLU A 23 17.66 -7.23 -5.83
CA GLU A 23 16.94 -7.11 -4.55
C GLU A 23 16.21 -5.77 -4.43
N LEU A 24 16.84 -4.67 -4.86
CA LEU A 24 16.20 -3.34 -4.87
C LEU A 24 14.99 -3.29 -5.82
N LYS A 25 15.08 -3.92 -7.00
CA LYS A 25 13.94 -4.01 -7.94
C LYS A 25 12.79 -4.82 -7.36
N VAL A 26 13.08 -5.95 -6.71
CA VAL A 26 12.05 -6.77 -6.04
C VAL A 26 11.35 -5.96 -4.95
N LEU A 27 12.11 -5.23 -4.12
CA LEU A 27 11.54 -4.36 -3.08
C LEU A 27 10.64 -3.27 -3.69
N ARG A 28 11.07 -2.64 -4.80
CA ARG A 28 10.25 -1.66 -5.52
C ARG A 28 8.95 -2.29 -6.01
N ASP A 29 9.02 -3.43 -6.69
CA ASP A 29 7.84 -4.05 -7.31
C ASP A 29 6.81 -4.46 -6.25
N HIS A 30 7.28 -4.96 -5.09
CA HIS A 30 6.42 -5.24 -3.94
C HIS A 30 5.77 -3.95 -3.38
N ALA A 31 6.55 -2.87 -3.25
CA ALA A 31 6.02 -1.60 -2.75
C ALA A 31 4.97 -1.01 -3.70
N VAL A 32 5.19 -1.10 -5.02
CA VAL A 32 4.23 -0.66 -6.04
C VAL A 32 2.92 -1.45 -5.92
N ALA A 33 2.98 -2.78 -5.85
CA ALA A 33 1.79 -3.62 -5.72
C ALA A 33 0.96 -3.27 -4.46
N ILE A 34 1.64 -2.92 -3.36
CA ILE A 34 0.97 -2.48 -2.13
C ILE A 34 0.31 -1.12 -2.32
N LEU A 35 0.97 -0.17 -2.97
CA LEU A 35 0.39 1.15 -3.25
C LEU A 35 -0.83 1.05 -4.16
N GLU A 36 -0.77 0.19 -5.18
CA GLU A 36 -1.92 -0.10 -6.05
C GLU A 36 -3.09 -0.68 -5.25
N ALA A 37 -2.83 -1.71 -4.43
CA ALA A 37 -3.86 -2.31 -3.57
C ALA A 37 -4.45 -1.32 -2.56
N GLN A 38 -3.64 -0.41 -2.02
CA GLN A 38 -4.12 0.67 -1.14
C GLN A 38 -5.00 1.67 -1.90
N GLY A 39 -4.64 2.03 -3.12
CA GLY A 39 -5.44 2.90 -3.98
C GLY A 39 -6.81 2.30 -4.30
N ASP A 40 -6.85 1.01 -4.66
CA ASP A 40 -8.10 0.28 -4.89
C ASP A 40 -8.96 0.23 -3.64
N LEU A 41 -8.36 -0.04 -2.48
CA LEU A 41 -9.05 -0.03 -1.20
C LEU A 41 -9.61 1.36 -0.86
N GLN A 42 -8.83 2.43 -1.06
CA GLN A 42 -9.29 3.81 -0.87
C GLN A 42 -10.48 4.14 -1.78
N GLY A 43 -10.44 3.71 -3.04
CA GLY A 43 -11.56 3.86 -3.97
C GLY A 43 -12.81 3.10 -3.53
N ALA A 44 -12.65 1.86 -3.05
CA ALA A 44 -13.74 1.05 -2.53
C ALA A 44 -14.36 1.67 -1.26
N LEU A 45 -13.52 2.18 -0.35
CA LEU A 45 -13.96 2.83 0.88
C LEU A 45 -14.81 4.08 0.58
N LYS A 46 -14.37 4.94 -0.35
CA LYS A 46 -15.16 6.13 -0.77
C LYS A 46 -16.54 5.75 -1.32
N LYS A 47 -16.63 4.67 -2.09
CA LYS A 47 -17.90 4.16 -2.62
C LYS A 47 -18.80 3.66 -1.49
N LEU A 48 -18.23 2.92 -0.53
CA LEU A 48 -18.93 2.43 0.64
C LEU A 48 -19.47 3.58 1.50
N GLU A 49 -18.64 4.58 1.80
CA GLU A 49 -19.04 5.78 2.56
C GLU A 49 -20.17 6.56 1.87
N SER A 50 -20.10 6.69 0.54
CA SER A 50 -21.16 7.32 -0.25
C SER A 50 -22.49 6.57 -0.15
N GLU A 51 -22.46 5.24 -0.23
CA GLU A 51 -23.65 4.40 -0.07
C GLU A 51 -24.23 4.48 1.34
N ILE A 52 -23.37 4.47 2.37
CA ILE A 52 -23.79 4.66 3.77
C ILE A 52 -24.52 5.99 3.92
N SER A 53 -23.90 7.10 3.47
CA SER A 53 -24.51 8.44 3.58
C SER A 53 -25.84 8.53 2.83
N ASN A 54 -25.95 7.91 1.66
CA ASN A 54 -27.21 7.84 0.91
C ASN A 54 -28.32 7.12 1.66
N ARG A 55 -28.00 6.02 2.36
CA ARG A 55 -28.97 5.25 3.14
C ARG A 55 -29.40 5.99 4.40
N GLU A 56 -28.47 6.67 5.08
CA GLU A 56 -28.77 7.46 6.26
C GLU A 56 -29.72 8.62 5.96
N ARG A 57 -29.58 9.28 4.80
CA ARG A 57 -30.49 10.37 4.38
C ARG A 57 -31.90 9.92 4.01
N ARG A 58 -32.09 8.63 3.72
CA ARG A 58 -33.40 8.05 3.36
C ARG A 58 -34.17 7.52 4.56
N LYS A 59 -33.57 7.58 5.75
CA LYS A 59 -34.14 7.12 7.01
C LYS A 59 -34.72 8.30 7.79
#